data_AF-A0A935WRS6-F1
#
_entry.id   AF-A0A935WRS6-F1
#
_cell.length_a   1.000
_cell.length_b   1.000
_cell.length_c   1.000
_cell.angle_alpha   90.00
_cell.angle_beta   90.00
_cell.angle_gamma   90.00
#
_symmetry.space_group_name_H-M   'P 1'
#
loop_
_entity.id
_entity.type
_entity.pdbx_description
1 polymer ?
#
loop_
_entity_poly.entity_id
_entity_poly.type
_entity_poly.pdbx_seq_one_letter_code
_entity_poly.pdbx_strand_id
1 'polypeptide(L)'
;MDQRTLRVRENAVDVRRQPYWKYAQPNITMQPAEVSGAGITVTFSAPVLTPGHVGVSFRYCGRELICATVVSPTQGTFNIIETLPPTYNVTVNSTADFRIGEICIGASSDCQALIVDITSSTVMKCIYIKRYAGFTTSEKITSESAVTTWTSHTFTDEAATAFWDEAMMSDVRGWPASVSQDRSRVIFCDFPLVGQAVAESAIGLLQRFPPRLAGDGSHPRVCADVAAGLSRHRRAGSDRAHRQGCLLHPDFGEQPAGAGLRHLP
;
A
#
# COMPACT_ATOMS: atom_id res chain seq x y z
N MET A 1 0.62 9.33 44.00
CA MET A 1 -0.14 8.63 42.94
C MET A 1 0.62 8.80 41.64
N ASP A 2 1.22 7.72 41.16
CA ASP A 2 2.18 7.71 40.05
C ASP A 2 1.46 7.87 38.70
N GLN A 3 1.92 8.81 37.88
CA GLN A 3 1.40 9.11 36.55
C GLN A 3 1.70 7.99 35.52
N ARG A 4 2.49 6.96 35.89
CA ARG A 4 2.76 5.78 35.04
C ARG A 4 1.57 4.84 34.86
N THR A 5 0.55 4.88 35.71
CA THR A 5 -0.57 3.92 35.64
C THR A 5 -1.77 4.42 34.81
N LEU A 6 -1.67 5.61 34.19
CA LEU A 6 -2.79 6.26 33.47
C LEU A 6 -2.74 6.08 31.93
N ARG A 7 -1.85 5.23 31.40
CA ARG A 7 -1.76 4.94 29.94
C ARG A 7 -2.07 3.47 29.57
N VAL A 8 -3.05 2.84 30.22
CA VAL A 8 -3.52 1.48 29.86
C VAL A 8 -5.05 1.45 29.70
N ARG A 9 -5.64 2.47 29.06
CA ARG A 9 -7.09 2.48 28.78
C ARG A 9 -7.43 2.79 27.32
N GLU A 10 -6.69 2.19 26.40
CA GLU A 10 -7.24 1.87 25.08
C GLU A 10 -7.14 0.33 24.94
N ASN A 11 -8.25 -0.35 25.20
CA ASN A 11 -8.38 -1.81 25.22
C ASN A 11 -8.15 -2.42 23.82
N ALA A 12 -6.90 -2.73 23.50
CA ALA A 12 -6.53 -3.78 22.57
C ALA A 12 -5.20 -4.37 23.05
N VAL A 13 -5.08 -5.70 23.05
CA VAL A 13 -3.88 -6.43 23.48
C VAL A 13 -2.71 -6.03 22.59
N ASP A 14 -1.80 -5.17 23.03
CA ASP A 14 -0.51 -4.90 22.35
C ASP A 14 -0.62 -4.59 20.82
N VAL A 15 -1.53 -3.70 20.39
CA VAL A 15 -1.56 -3.23 18.99
C VAL A 15 -0.25 -2.52 18.66
N ARG A 16 0.56 -3.11 17.79
CA ARG A 16 1.83 -2.56 17.34
C ARG A 16 1.56 -1.64 16.16
N ARG A 17 1.48 -0.34 16.47
CA ARG A 17 1.35 0.73 15.48
C ARG A 17 2.70 0.99 14.79
N GLN A 18 3.23 -0.03 14.11
CA GLN A 18 4.49 -0.04 13.35
C GLN A 18 4.25 0.24 11.85
N PRO A 19 5.30 0.44 11.04
CA PRO A 19 5.15 0.55 9.59
C PRO A 19 4.72 -0.80 8.96
N TYR A 20 3.85 -0.74 7.95
CA TYR A 20 3.32 -1.91 7.25
C TYR A 20 3.46 -1.75 5.73
N TRP A 21 3.66 -2.86 5.04
CA TRP A 21 3.82 -2.91 3.59
C TRP A 21 3.24 -4.19 2.98
N LYS A 22 2.69 -4.07 1.76
CA LYS A 22 2.25 -5.22 0.98
C LYS A 22 3.43 -5.80 0.20
N TYR A 23 4.04 -6.86 0.73
CA TYR A 23 5.12 -7.58 0.04
C TYR A 23 4.63 -8.58 -1.01
N ALA A 24 3.47 -9.19 -0.79
CA ALA A 24 2.90 -10.15 -1.75
C ALA A 24 2.37 -9.43 -3.00
N GLN A 25 2.26 -10.17 -4.11
CA GLN A 25 1.69 -9.63 -5.34
C GLN A 25 0.28 -9.05 -5.08
N PRO A 26 -0.15 -8.01 -5.81
CA PRO A 26 -1.41 -7.30 -5.54
C PRO A 26 -2.66 -8.20 -5.53
N ASN A 27 -2.64 -9.31 -6.26
CA ASN A 27 -3.74 -10.28 -6.35
C ASN A 27 -3.74 -11.37 -5.26
N ILE A 28 -2.71 -11.44 -4.41
CA ILE A 28 -2.67 -12.43 -3.32
C ILE A 28 -3.60 -12.00 -2.19
N THR A 29 -4.53 -12.89 -1.87
CA THR A 29 -5.56 -12.66 -0.87
C THR A 29 -5.20 -13.35 0.44
N MET A 30 -5.75 -12.81 1.51
CA MET A 30 -5.72 -13.37 2.85
C MET A 30 -7.16 -13.58 3.30
N GLN A 31 -7.45 -14.74 3.88
CA GLN A 31 -8.75 -15.10 4.42
C GLN A 31 -8.58 -15.63 5.85
N PRO A 32 -9.06 -14.90 6.87
CA PRO A 32 -9.19 -15.44 8.21
C PRO A 32 -10.38 -16.41 8.29
N ALA A 33 -10.34 -17.37 9.21
CA ALA A 33 -11.46 -18.28 9.47
C ALA A 33 -12.45 -17.75 10.52
N GLU A 34 -12.07 -16.71 11.27
CA GLU A 34 -12.84 -16.13 12.36
C GLU A 34 -12.50 -14.64 12.49
N VAL A 35 -13.41 -13.83 13.05
CA VAL A 35 -13.19 -12.38 13.28
C VAL A 35 -12.58 -12.03 14.63
N SER A 36 -12.44 -12.99 15.56
CA SER A 36 -11.81 -12.78 16.86
C SER A 36 -11.25 -14.08 17.44
N GLY A 37 -10.33 -13.98 18.40
CA GLY A 37 -9.76 -15.14 19.10
C GLY A 37 -8.27 -15.36 18.81
N ALA A 38 -7.75 -16.45 19.38
CA ALA A 38 -6.35 -16.88 19.26
C ALA A 38 -6.25 -18.21 18.51
N GLY A 39 -5.14 -18.43 17.81
CA GLY A 39 -4.91 -19.66 17.05
C GLY A 39 -5.85 -19.86 15.85
N ILE A 40 -6.45 -18.79 15.33
CA ILE A 40 -7.37 -18.86 14.20
C ILE A 40 -6.62 -19.21 12.92
N THR A 41 -7.20 -20.03 12.06
CA THR A 41 -6.56 -20.37 10.78
C THR A 41 -6.70 -19.19 9.83
N VAL A 42 -5.58 -18.77 9.24
CA VAL A 42 -5.54 -17.82 8.13
C VAL A 42 -4.99 -18.53 6.91
N THR A 43 -5.68 -18.39 5.79
CA THR A 43 -5.30 -18.97 4.51
C THR A 43 -4.96 -17.86 3.52
N PHE A 44 -3.85 -18.04 2.81
CA PHE A 44 -3.40 -17.19 1.71
C PHE A 44 -3.61 -17.90 0.38
N SER A 45 -3.94 -17.16 -0.68
CA SER A 45 -4.15 -17.75 -2.02
C SER A 45 -2.86 -18.19 -2.73
N ALA A 46 -1.70 -17.82 -2.20
CA ALA A 46 -0.39 -18.25 -2.70
C ALA A 46 0.64 -18.34 -1.56
N PRO A 47 1.80 -18.98 -1.78
CA PRO A 47 2.86 -19.06 -0.77
C PRO A 47 3.33 -17.67 -0.32
N VAL A 48 3.05 -17.33 0.94
CA VAL A 48 3.46 -16.08 1.60
C VAL A 48 4.30 -16.38 2.84
N LEU A 49 3.92 -17.43 3.57
CA LEU A 49 4.48 -17.74 4.88
C LEU A 49 5.76 -18.55 4.76
N THR A 50 6.66 -18.28 5.69
CA THR A 50 7.90 -19.00 5.96
C THR A 50 8.02 -19.13 7.48
N PRO A 51 8.79 -20.09 8.02
CA PRO A 51 8.92 -20.27 9.46
C PRO A 51 9.32 -18.99 10.24
N GLY A 52 10.03 -18.06 9.60
CA GLY A 52 10.42 -16.79 10.21
C GLY A 52 9.26 -15.81 10.46
N HIS A 53 8.07 -16.04 9.89
CA HIS A 53 6.92 -15.16 10.09
C HIS A 53 6.25 -15.35 11.46
N VAL A 54 6.64 -16.35 12.26
CA VAL A 54 6.12 -16.50 13.62
C VAL A 54 6.46 -15.27 14.45
N GLY A 55 5.45 -14.67 15.08
CA GLY A 55 5.54 -13.43 15.84
C GLY A 55 5.42 -12.14 15.01
N VAL A 56 5.34 -12.24 13.69
CA VAL A 56 5.18 -11.09 12.79
C VAL A 56 3.72 -10.62 12.77
N SER A 57 3.52 -9.30 12.85
CA SER A 57 2.20 -8.68 12.71
C SER A 57 1.80 -8.57 11.24
N PHE A 58 0.54 -8.88 10.98
CA PHE A 58 -0.16 -8.66 9.72
C PHE A 58 -1.36 -7.77 10.01
N ARG A 59 -1.86 -7.06 8.99
CA ARG A 59 -3.16 -6.40 9.08
C ARG A 59 -4.09 -6.92 8.01
N TYR A 60 -5.30 -7.26 8.43
CA TYR A 60 -6.40 -7.59 7.56
C TYR A 60 -7.40 -6.44 7.57
N CYS A 61 -7.60 -5.79 6.42
CA CYS A 61 -8.44 -4.59 6.29
C CYS A 61 -8.13 -3.50 7.35
N GLY A 62 -6.85 -3.34 7.70
CA GLY A 62 -6.38 -2.37 8.67
C GLY A 62 -6.47 -2.79 10.15
N ARG A 63 -6.90 -4.03 10.44
CA ARG A 63 -6.94 -4.60 11.80
C ARG A 63 -5.80 -5.56 12.02
N GLU A 64 -5.11 -5.42 13.16
CA GLU A 64 -3.91 -6.20 13.45
C GLU A 64 -4.20 -7.63 13.93
N LEU A 65 -3.35 -8.53 13.50
CA LEU A 65 -3.26 -9.92 13.95
C LEU A 65 -1.79 -10.37 13.90
N ILE A 66 -1.41 -11.30 14.76
CA ILE A 66 -0.02 -11.78 14.88
C ILE A 66 0.05 -13.25 14.48
N CYS A 67 0.99 -13.62 13.63
CA CYS A 67 1.22 -15.01 13.27
C CYS A 67 1.73 -15.78 14.50
N ALA A 68 0.98 -16.78 14.96
CA ALA A 68 1.34 -17.62 16.10
C ALA A 68 2.13 -18.84 15.66
N THR A 69 1.71 -19.49 14.58
CA THR A 69 2.44 -20.61 13.96
C THR A 69 2.28 -20.60 12.45
N VAL A 70 3.27 -21.15 11.74
CA VAL A 70 3.19 -21.40 10.31
C VAL A 70 2.95 -22.90 10.10
N VAL A 71 1.86 -23.25 9.44
CA VAL A 71 1.47 -24.65 9.15
C VAL A 71 2.01 -25.07 7.78
N SER A 72 1.88 -24.19 6.79
CA SER A 72 2.40 -24.35 5.43
C SER A 72 2.71 -22.98 4.83
N PRO A 73 3.34 -22.89 3.64
CA PRO A 73 3.56 -21.60 3.00
C PRO A 73 2.28 -20.80 2.70
N THR A 74 1.10 -21.44 2.67
CA THR A 74 -0.20 -20.80 2.41
C THR A 74 -1.10 -20.74 3.64
N GLN A 75 -0.70 -21.33 4.78
CA GLN A 75 -1.57 -21.44 5.94
C GLN A 75 -0.79 -21.27 7.24
N GLY A 76 -1.33 -20.48 8.16
CA GLY A 76 -0.79 -20.30 9.50
C GLY A 76 -1.90 -20.11 10.52
N THR A 77 -1.55 -20.23 11.79
CA THR A 77 -2.44 -19.83 12.89
C THR A 77 -2.08 -18.43 13.34
N PHE A 78 -3.09 -17.63 13.67
CA PHE A 78 -2.92 -16.24 14.04
C PHE A 78 -3.70 -15.89 15.30
N ASN A 79 -3.20 -14.93 16.04
CA ASN A 79 -3.89 -14.32 17.16
C ASN A 79 -4.44 -12.98 16.72
N ILE A 80 -5.76 -12.82 16.78
CA ILE A 80 -6.43 -11.57 16.42
C ILE A 80 -6.26 -10.58 17.56
N ILE A 81 -5.62 -9.45 17.25
CA ILE A 81 -5.33 -8.41 18.23
C ILE A 81 -6.46 -7.37 18.26
N GLU A 82 -6.96 -7.02 17.07
CA GLU A 82 -8.16 -6.20 16.92
C GLU A 82 -9.24 -6.99 16.20
N THR A 83 -10.47 -6.97 16.70
CA THR A 83 -11.61 -7.63 16.04
C THR A 83 -11.67 -7.25 14.56
N LEU A 84 -11.62 -8.27 13.70
CA LEU A 84 -11.60 -8.09 12.26
C LEU A 84 -12.96 -7.58 11.77
N PRO A 85 -12.99 -6.86 10.64
CA PRO A 85 -14.25 -6.34 10.15
C PRO A 85 -15.13 -7.49 9.61
N PRO A 86 -16.44 -7.47 9.90
CA PRO A 86 -17.34 -8.54 9.49
C PRO A 86 -17.58 -8.54 7.97
N THR A 87 -17.96 -9.71 7.45
CA THR A 87 -18.32 -9.91 6.04
C THR A 87 -19.82 -10.11 5.91
N TYR A 88 -20.42 -9.47 4.90
CA TYR A 88 -21.84 -9.58 4.60
C TYR A 88 -22.07 -9.84 3.11
N ASN A 89 -23.10 -10.61 2.79
CA ASN A 89 -23.72 -10.58 1.47
C ASN A 89 -24.68 -9.39 1.43
N VAL A 90 -24.34 -8.39 0.63
CA VAL A 90 -25.12 -7.17 0.44
C VAL A 90 -26.01 -7.34 -0.79
N THR A 91 -27.32 -7.24 -0.58
CA THR A 91 -28.31 -7.30 -1.67
C THR A 91 -28.66 -5.89 -2.10
N VAL A 92 -28.58 -5.66 -3.41
CA VAL A 92 -28.86 -4.40 -4.11
C VAL A 92 -29.74 -4.67 -5.33
N ASN A 93 -30.31 -3.61 -5.91
CA ASN A 93 -31.16 -3.75 -7.09
C ASN A 93 -30.41 -4.27 -8.34
N SER A 94 -29.14 -3.92 -8.48
CA SER A 94 -28.27 -4.35 -9.58
C SER A 94 -26.80 -4.22 -9.18
N THR A 95 -25.99 -5.21 -9.57
CA THR A 95 -24.53 -5.25 -9.37
C THR A 95 -23.73 -4.98 -10.65
N ALA A 96 -24.40 -4.77 -11.79
CA ALA A 96 -23.78 -4.78 -13.13
C ALA A 96 -22.55 -3.87 -13.29
N ASP A 97 -22.60 -2.69 -12.68
CA ASP A 97 -21.56 -1.67 -12.83
C ASP A 97 -20.53 -1.69 -11.69
N PHE A 98 -20.74 -2.49 -10.65
CA PHE A 98 -19.78 -2.63 -9.56
C PHE A 98 -18.59 -3.48 -9.98
N ARG A 99 -17.44 -3.27 -9.34
CA ARG A 99 -16.22 -4.06 -9.52
C ARG A 99 -15.65 -4.52 -8.19
N ILE A 100 -14.99 -5.67 -8.21
CA ILE A 100 -14.25 -6.19 -7.06
C ILE A 100 -13.07 -5.25 -6.75
N GLY A 101 -12.86 -4.97 -5.47
CA GLY A 101 -11.83 -4.07 -4.96
C GLY A 101 -12.30 -2.64 -4.73
N GLU A 102 -13.49 -2.27 -5.21
CA GLU A 102 -14.06 -0.95 -4.96
C GLU A 102 -14.64 -0.84 -3.55
N ILE A 103 -14.58 0.39 -3.01
CA ILE A 103 -15.28 0.73 -1.78
C ILE A 103 -16.62 1.35 -2.18
N CYS A 104 -17.69 0.79 -1.62
CA CYS A 104 -19.02 1.37 -1.72
C CYS A 104 -19.40 2.08 -0.41
N ILE A 105 -20.12 3.19 -0.54
CA ILE A 105 -20.47 4.11 0.53
C ILE A 105 -21.98 4.34 0.53
N GLY A 106 -22.59 4.19 1.71
CA GLY A 106 -24.02 4.45 1.93
C GLY A 106 -24.27 5.94 2.11
N ALA A 107 -25.25 6.48 1.37
CA ALA A 107 -25.56 7.91 1.35
C ALA A 107 -26.13 8.45 2.67
N SER A 108 -26.73 7.61 3.52
CA SER A 108 -27.34 7.98 4.80
C SER A 108 -26.63 7.38 5.99
N SER A 109 -26.10 6.16 5.83
CA SER A 109 -25.37 5.48 6.91
C SER A 109 -23.92 5.94 7.02
N ASP A 110 -23.30 6.51 5.99
CA ASP A 110 -21.84 6.65 5.89
C ASP A 110 -21.10 5.31 6.12
N CYS A 111 -21.80 4.18 5.96
CA CYS A 111 -21.20 2.85 6.00
C CYS A 111 -20.30 2.71 4.78
N GLN A 112 -19.10 2.18 5.00
CA GLN A 112 -18.17 1.87 3.92
C GLN A 112 -17.94 0.37 3.89
N ALA A 113 -18.09 -0.21 2.70
CA ALA A 113 -17.89 -1.63 2.50
C ALA A 113 -16.99 -1.85 1.29
N LEU A 114 -15.98 -2.70 1.46
CA LEU A 114 -15.12 -3.15 0.38
C LEU A 114 -15.80 -4.31 -0.35
N ILE A 115 -15.96 -4.19 -1.66
CA ILE A 115 -16.51 -5.25 -2.51
C ILE A 115 -15.41 -6.28 -2.77
N VAL A 116 -15.63 -7.53 -2.35
CA VAL A 116 -14.66 -8.62 -2.49
C VAL A 116 -15.09 -9.68 -3.49
N ASP A 117 -16.39 -9.78 -3.75
CA ASP A 117 -16.94 -10.66 -4.77
C ASP A 117 -18.29 -10.14 -5.29
N ILE A 118 -18.64 -10.49 -6.52
CA ILE A 118 -19.96 -10.23 -7.10
C ILE A 118 -20.63 -11.59 -7.32
N THR A 119 -21.38 -12.01 -6.30
CA THR A 119 -21.97 -13.35 -6.23
C THR A 119 -23.10 -13.56 -7.23
N SER A 120 -23.85 -12.50 -7.57
CA SER A 120 -24.93 -12.55 -8.55
C SER A 120 -25.22 -11.16 -9.13
N SER A 121 -26.24 -11.05 -9.99
CA SER A 121 -26.73 -9.77 -10.52
C SER A 121 -27.31 -8.82 -9.47
N THR A 122 -27.58 -9.30 -8.25
CA THR A 122 -28.18 -8.50 -7.15
C THR A 122 -27.42 -8.64 -5.82
N VAL A 123 -26.45 -9.55 -5.71
CA VAL A 123 -25.73 -9.81 -4.46
C VAL A 123 -24.24 -9.61 -4.66
N MET A 124 -23.63 -8.83 -3.76
CA MET A 124 -22.18 -8.66 -3.65
C MET A 124 -21.73 -9.15 -2.28
N LYS A 125 -20.60 -9.82 -2.20
CA LYS A 125 -19.94 -10.08 -0.92
C LYS A 125 -19.07 -8.89 -0.59
N CYS A 126 -19.26 -8.33 0.60
CA CYS A 126 -18.55 -7.13 1.04
C CYS A 126 -18.03 -7.25 2.47
N ILE A 127 -16.86 -6.67 2.72
CA ILE A 127 -16.28 -6.50 4.06
C ILE A 127 -16.60 -5.10 4.54
N TYR A 128 -17.22 -4.94 5.70
CA TYR A 128 -17.58 -3.62 6.22
C TYR A 128 -16.39 -2.98 6.93
N ILE A 129 -15.79 -1.96 6.34
CA ILE A 129 -14.57 -1.31 6.85
C ILE A 129 -14.87 -0.11 7.78
N LYS A 130 -16.07 0.46 7.69
CA LYS A 130 -16.54 1.54 8.57
C LYS A 130 -18.02 1.36 8.84
N ARG A 131 -18.42 1.58 10.11
CA ARG A 131 -19.80 1.46 10.60
C ARG A 131 -20.37 0.06 10.35
N TYR A 132 -19.91 -0.90 11.15
CA TYR A 132 -20.23 -2.33 11.00
C TYR A 132 -21.71 -2.69 11.18
N ALA A 133 -22.54 -1.76 11.67
CA ALA A 133 -24.00 -1.91 11.66
C ALA A 133 -24.60 -1.96 10.25
N GLY A 134 -23.85 -1.51 9.24
CA GLY A 134 -24.21 -1.63 7.83
C GLY A 134 -25.05 -0.50 7.26
N PHE A 135 -25.47 -0.75 6.03
CA PHE A 135 -26.38 0.13 5.30
C PHE A 135 -27.78 0.13 5.92
N THR A 136 -28.52 1.22 5.72
CA THR A 136 -29.82 1.53 6.33
C THR A 136 -30.91 1.79 5.28
N THR A 137 -32.16 1.60 5.69
CA THR A 137 -33.44 1.74 4.98
C THR A 137 -33.41 2.35 3.57
N SER A 138 -33.45 1.49 2.54
CA SER A 138 -33.57 1.85 1.13
C SER A 138 -32.60 2.94 0.66
N GLU A 139 -31.42 3.05 1.29
CA GLU A 139 -30.46 4.08 0.96
C GLU A 139 -29.77 3.80 -0.38
N LYS A 140 -29.22 4.87 -0.97
CA LYS A 140 -28.35 4.74 -2.13
C LYS A 140 -26.95 4.33 -1.67
N ILE A 141 -26.41 3.31 -2.33
CA ILE A 141 -25.02 2.92 -2.22
C ILE A 141 -24.31 3.42 -3.47
N THR A 142 -23.18 4.07 -3.26
CA THR A 142 -22.34 4.65 -4.32
C THR A 142 -20.96 4.02 -4.24
N SER A 143 -20.41 3.57 -5.36
CA SER A 143 -18.97 3.30 -5.52
C SER A 143 -18.40 4.25 -6.57
N GLU A 144 -17.13 4.09 -6.93
CA GLU A 144 -16.52 4.85 -8.01
C GLU A 144 -17.21 4.58 -9.36
N SER A 145 -17.62 3.33 -9.61
CA SER A 145 -18.18 2.91 -10.89
C SER A 145 -19.71 2.88 -10.95
N ALA A 146 -20.40 2.84 -9.81
CA ALA A 146 -21.83 2.53 -9.79
C ALA A 146 -22.61 3.21 -8.67
N VAL A 147 -23.92 3.37 -8.89
CA VAL A 147 -24.88 3.78 -7.87
C VAL A 147 -26.09 2.85 -7.91
N THR A 148 -26.52 2.35 -6.76
CA THR A 148 -27.68 1.44 -6.66
C THR A 148 -28.44 1.69 -5.37
N THR A 149 -29.63 1.08 -5.23
CA THR A 149 -30.37 1.10 -3.98
C THR A 149 -30.04 -0.16 -3.17
N TRP A 150 -29.72 0.03 -1.90
CA TRP A 150 -29.57 -1.04 -0.92
C TRP A 150 -30.93 -1.70 -0.60
N THR A 151 -30.94 -3.02 -0.49
CA THR A 151 -32.13 -3.79 -0.11
C THR A 151 -31.96 -4.48 1.24
N SER A 152 -30.90 -5.25 1.40
CA SER A 152 -30.64 -6.00 2.64
C SER A 152 -29.16 -6.37 2.76
N HIS A 153 -28.75 -6.85 3.93
CA HIS A 153 -27.49 -7.54 4.10
C HIS A 153 -27.67 -8.76 5.02
N THR A 154 -26.92 -9.83 4.77
CA THR A 154 -26.92 -11.03 5.61
C THR A 154 -25.49 -11.43 5.95
N PHE A 155 -25.26 -11.87 7.19
CA PHE A 155 -23.94 -12.32 7.62
C PHE A 155 -23.51 -13.53 6.79
N THR A 156 -22.21 -13.61 6.50
CA THR A 156 -21.60 -14.71 5.76
C THR A 156 -20.19 -14.94 6.28
N ASP A 157 -19.65 -16.11 5.98
CA ASP A 157 -18.26 -16.46 6.26
C ASP A 157 -17.27 -15.37 5.79
N GLU A 158 -16.16 -15.28 6.51
CA GLU A 158 -15.10 -14.32 6.30
C GLU A 158 -14.57 -14.40 4.87
N ALA A 159 -14.46 -13.24 4.22
CA ALA A 159 -14.00 -13.17 2.85
C ALA A 159 -12.46 -13.23 2.72
N ALA A 160 -12.01 -13.74 1.57
CA ALA A 160 -10.65 -13.51 1.11
C ALA A 160 -10.55 -12.09 0.53
N THR A 161 -9.53 -11.32 0.91
CA THR A 161 -9.29 -9.98 0.35
C THR A 161 -7.83 -9.75 0.04
N ALA A 162 -7.53 -8.93 -0.96
CA ALA A 162 -6.19 -8.44 -1.25
C ALA A 162 -5.75 -7.30 -0.31
N PHE A 163 -6.70 -6.70 0.41
CA PHE A 163 -6.47 -5.60 1.37
C PHE A 163 -5.91 -6.13 2.70
N TRP A 164 -4.66 -6.56 2.64
CA TRP A 164 -3.88 -6.92 3.80
C TRP A 164 -2.43 -6.51 3.58
N ASP A 165 -1.70 -6.29 4.66
CA ASP A 165 -0.27 -5.99 4.64
C ASP A 165 0.45 -6.62 5.83
N GLU A 166 1.78 -6.60 5.80
CA GLU A 166 2.65 -7.19 6.82
C GLU A 166 3.55 -6.11 7.41
N ALA A 167 3.96 -6.28 8.66
CA ALA A 167 4.95 -5.42 9.30
C ALA A 167 6.22 -5.28 8.44
N MET A 168 6.67 -4.06 8.24
CA MET A 168 7.92 -3.79 7.52
C MET A 168 9.16 -4.18 8.33
N MET A 169 9.05 -4.12 9.65
CA MET A 169 10.13 -4.35 10.60
C MET A 169 9.94 -5.74 11.21
N SER A 170 10.68 -6.72 10.71
CA SER A 170 10.61 -8.09 11.20
C SER A 170 11.90 -8.83 10.89
N ASP A 171 12.13 -9.97 11.54
CA ASP A 171 13.30 -10.80 11.24
C ASP A 171 13.28 -11.38 9.82
N VAL A 172 12.11 -11.45 9.18
CA VAL A 172 11.95 -11.87 7.78
C VAL A 172 12.27 -10.75 6.80
N ARG A 173 11.86 -9.51 7.12
CA ARG A 173 11.95 -8.35 6.21
C ARG A 173 13.17 -7.48 6.46
N GLY A 174 13.81 -7.67 7.61
CA GLY A 174 14.90 -6.87 8.12
C GLY A 174 14.43 -5.64 8.88
N TRP A 175 15.41 -4.89 9.38
CA TRP A 175 15.24 -3.67 10.15
C TRP A 175 15.78 -2.48 9.35
N PRO A 176 15.22 -1.27 9.51
CA PRO A 176 15.70 -0.08 8.79
C PRO A 176 17.18 0.18 9.14
N ALA A 177 17.99 0.46 8.12
CA ALA A 177 19.41 0.75 8.32
C ALA A 177 19.66 2.21 8.74
N SER A 178 18.67 3.09 8.58
CA SER A 178 18.78 4.51 8.94
C SER A 178 17.59 4.98 9.77
N VAL A 179 17.90 5.82 10.75
CA VAL A 179 16.91 6.52 11.57
C VAL A 179 17.27 8.01 11.62
N SER A 180 16.26 8.85 11.47
CA SER A 180 16.38 10.29 11.71
C SER A 180 15.20 10.79 12.53
N GLN A 181 15.31 12.02 13.04
CA GLN A 181 14.21 12.69 13.72
C GLN A 181 14.01 14.06 13.10
N ASP A 182 12.77 14.39 12.76
CA ASP A 182 12.35 15.73 12.34
C ASP A 182 11.03 16.10 13.02
N ARG A 183 10.91 17.34 13.50
CA ARG A 183 9.67 17.92 14.06
C ARG A 183 8.86 16.98 14.96
N SER A 184 9.52 16.36 15.95
CA SER A 184 8.90 15.41 16.89
C SER A 184 8.34 14.13 16.25
N ARG A 185 8.91 13.71 15.12
CA ARG A 185 8.69 12.41 14.48
C ARG A 185 9.99 11.61 14.47
N VAL A 186 9.88 10.30 14.51
CA VAL A 186 10.93 9.36 14.12
C VAL A 186 10.69 8.98 12.67
N ILE A 187 11.76 8.97 11.88
CA ILE A 187 11.74 8.61 10.47
C ILE A 187 12.68 7.43 10.29
N PHE A 188 12.17 6.36 9.68
CA PHE A 188 12.93 5.18 9.29
C PHE A 188 13.07 5.15 7.77
N CYS A 189 14.28 4.87 7.30
CA CYS A 189 14.62 4.75 5.89
C CYS A 189 15.50 3.53 5.65
N ASP A 190 15.72 3.21 4.37
CA ASP A 190 16.63 2.14 3.94
C ASP A 190 16.22 0.77 4.51
N PHE A 191 14.96 0.39 4.25
CA PHE A 191 14.46 -0.94 4.58
C PHE A 191 15.05 -1.97 3.60
N PRO A 192 15.63 -3.08 4.05
CA PRO A 192 16.34 -4.03 3.17
C PRO A 192 15.53 -4.54 1.98
N LEU A 193 14.22 -4.76 2.14
CA LEU A 193 13.33 -5.23 1.07
C LEU A 193 12.47 -4.14 0.44
N VAL A 194 12.49 -2.92 0.97
CA VAL A 194 11.74 -1.76 0.44
C VAL A 194 12.59 -0.49 0.58
N GLY A 195 13.78 -0.46 -0.02
CA GLY A 195 14.80 0.58 0.24
C GLY A 195 14.33 2.03 -0.03
N GLN A 196 13.37 2.20 -0.92
CA GLN A 196 12.74 3.47 -1.28
C GLN A 196 11.61 3.92 -0.33
N ALA A 197 11.23 3.10 0.64
CA ALA A 197 10.22 3.46 1.61
C ALA A 197 10.79 4.33 2.71
N VAL A 198 10.08 5.41 3.01
CA VAL A 198 10.31 6.27 4.16
C VAL A 198 9.10 6.13 5.07
N ALA A 199 9.31 5.68 6.31
CA ALA A 199 8.25 5.53 7.30
C ALA A 199 8.41 6.57 8.41
N GLU A 200 7.38 7.38 8.61
CA GLU A 200 7.38 8.46 9.61
C GLU A 200 6.37 8.18 10.71
N SER A 201 6.79 8.36 11.97
CA SER A 201 5.88 8.29 13.12
C SER A 201 4.94 9.51 13.11
N ALA A 202 3.82 9.40 13.82
CA ALA A 202 2.94 10.53 14.13
C ALA A 202 3.69 11.61 14.95
N ILE A 203 3.26 12.87 14.81
CA ILE A 203 3.84 14.00 15.55
C ILE A 203 3.64 13.78 17.05
N GLY A 204 4.72 13.89 17.83
CA GLY A 204 4.69 13.81 19.29
C GLY A 204 4.45 12.39 19.81
N LEU A 205 4.33 11.38 18.93
CA LEU A 205 4.12 9.98 19.27
C LEU A 205 5.12 9.09 18.52
N LEU A 206 6.32 8.96 19.09
CA LEU A 206 7.44 8.24 18.46
C LEU A 206 7.17 6.75 18.18
N GLN A 207 6.22 6.15 18.90
CA GLN A 207 5.87 4.73 18.79
C GLN A 207 4.65 4.47 17.90
N ARG A 208 4.07 5.51 17.28
CA ARG A 208 2.82 5.39 16.52
C ARG A 208 3.03 5.75 15.07
N PHE A 209 2.94 4.77 14.19
CA PHE A 209 2.89 4.94 12.74
C PHE A 209 1.42 4.82 12.30
N PRO A 210 0.77 5.91 11.86
CA PRO A 210 -0.63 5.87 11.50
C PRO A 210 -0.85 5.10 10.18
N PRO A 211 -2.01 4.43 10.03
CA PRO A 211 -2.40 3.81 8.76
C PRO A 211 -2.67 4.88 7.69
N ARG A 212 -2.64 4.47 6.41
CA ARG A 212 -2.77 5.26 5.17
C ARG A 212 -3.91 6.32 5.08
N LEU A 213 -4.79 6.39 6.08
CA LEU A 213 -6.00 7.22 6.06
C LEU A 213 -6.01 8.35 7.12
N ALA A 214 -4.94 8.51 7.91
CA ALA A 214 -4.82 9.68 8.77
C ALA A 214 -4.36 10.88 7.94
N GLY A 215 -5.21 11.89 7.76
CA GLY A 215 -4.93 13.12 7.00
C GLY A 215 -3.77 13.99 7.54
N ASP A 216 -2.88 13.43 8.35
CA ASP A 216 -1.68 14.05 8.93
C ASP A 216 -0.39 13.79 8.11
N GLY A 217 -0.51 13.10 6.96
CA GLY A 217 0.58 12.84 6.03
C GLY A 217 1.63 11.83 6.50
N SER A 218 1.46 11.21 7.68
CA SER A 218 2.38 10.19 8.21
C SER A 218 2.07 8.79 7.70
N HIS A 219 2.33 8.57 6.42
CA HIS A 219 2.22 7.24 5.82
C HIS A 219 3.58 6.83 5.28
N PRO A 220 3.93 5.52 5.31
CA PRO A 220 5.08 5.05 4.57
C PRO A 220 4.88 5.44 3.11
N ARG A 221 5.70 6.36 2.62
CA ARG A 221 5.68 6.79 1.23
C ARG A 221 6.79 6.06 0.51
N VAL A 222 6.48 5.51 -0.66
CA VAL A 222 7.51 5.26 -1.66
C VAL A 222 7.80 6.61 -2.27
N CYS A 223 9.05 7.08 -2.14
CA CYS A 223 9.55 8.08 -3.06
C CYS A 223 9.54 7.45 -4.45
N ALA A 224 8.52 7.74 -5.25
CA ALA A 224 8.57 7.43 -6.67
C ALA A 224 9.81 8.13 -7.24
N ASP A 225 10.60 7.39 -8.03
CA ASP A 225 11.82 7.85 -8.69
C ASP A 225 11.72 9.31 -9.17
N VAL A 226 12.40 10.22 -8.48
CA VAL A 226 12.94 11.45 -9.09
C VAL A 226 14.34 11.16 -9.68
N ALA A 227 14.64 9.89 -9.98
CA ALA A 227 15.88 9.48 -10.64
C ALA A 227 15.73 9.26 -12.17
N ALA A 228 14.57 9.56 -12.76
CA ALA A 228 14.36 9.47 -14.22
C ALA A 228 14.25 10.83 -14.95
N GLY A 229 14.58 11.95 -14.29
CA GLY A 229 14.34 13.30 -14.85
C GLY A 229 15.50 14.29 -14.86
N LEU A 230 16.64 14.00 -14.23
CA LEU A 230 17.67 15.03 -13.96
C LEU A 230 19.08 14.71 -14.49
N SER A 231 19.21 13.96 -15.58
CA SER A 231 20.49 13.83 -16.31
C SER A 231 20.54 14.50 -17.69
N ARG A 232 19.54 15.31 -18.06
CA ARG A 232 19.60 16.13 -19.28
C ARG A 232 19.46 17.62 -19.00
N HIS A 233 20.24 18.15 -18.05
CA HIS A 233 20.68 19.52 -18.20
C HIS A 233 21.78 19.54 -19.27
N ARG A 234 21.34 19.71 -20.52
CA ARG A 234 22.17 20.22 -21.62
C ARG A 234 23.09 21.29 -21.05
N ARG A 235 24.41 21.09 -21.19
CA ARG A 235 25.35 22.22 -21.25
C ARG A 235 24.78 23.17 -22.29
N ALA A 236 24.26 24.30 -21.85
CA ALA A 236 23.99 25.43 -22.71
C ALA A 236 25.36 25.97 -23.15
N GLY A 237 25.93 25.33 -24.19
CA GLY A 237 26.96 25.94 -24.99
C GLY A 237 26.33 27.12 -25.72
N SER A 238 26.75 28.32 -25.36
CA SER A 238 26.37 29.55 -26.03
C SER A 238 27.08 29.60 -27.38
N ASP A 239 26.40 29.17 -28.45
CA ASP A 239 26.77 29.55 -29.80
C ASP A 239 25.62 30.34 -30.41
N ARG A 240 25.72 31.67 -30.32
CA ARG A 240 24.95 32.61 -31.14
C ARG A 240 25.93 33.39 -31.99
N ALA A 241 26.15 32.90 -33.21
CA ALA A 241 26.81 33.64 -34.27
C ALA A 241 25.95 34.86 -34.69
N HIS A 242 26.53 36.06 -34.71
CA HIS A 242 26.65 36.89 -35.92
C HIS A 242 27.24 38.31 -35.65
N ARG A 243 28.20 38.70 -36.51
CA ARG A 243 28.57 40.08 -36.99
C ARG A 243 29.24 40.99 -35.95
N GLN A 244 30.33 41.73 -36.17
CA GLN A 244 31.22 42.18 -37.28
C GLN A 244 32.60 42.38 -36.61
N GLY A 245 33.78 42.09 -37.17
CA GLY A 245 34.41 42.71 -38.33
C GLY A 245 35.82 43.18 -37.91
N CYS A 246 36.89 42.63 -38.49
CA CYS A 246 38.18 43.33 -38.65
C CYS A 246 39.00 42.63 -39.74
N LEU A 247 39.27 43.38 -40.80
CA LEU A 247 40.16 43.05 -41.92
C LEU A 247 41.63 43.04 -41.44
N LEU A 248 42.48 42.18 -42.03
CA LEU A 248 43.60 42.59 -42.90
C LEU A 248 44.40 41.38 -43.42
N HIS A 249 44.24 41.19 -44.74
CA HIS A 249 45.18 40.75 -45.80
C HIS A 249 45.82 39.33 -45.87
N PRO A 250 46.04 38.84 -47.12
CA PRO A 250 46.27 37.44 -47.50
C PRO A 250 47.70 37.18 -47.97
N ASP A 251 48.06 35.92 -48.27
CA ASP A 251 48.80 35.57 -49.50
C ASP A 251 49.15 34.08 -49.71
N PHE A 252 49.14 33.67 -50.99
CA PHE A 252 49.81 32.53 -51.67
C PHE A 252 49.66 31.09 -51.11
N GLY A 253 49.44 30.02 -51.88
CA GLY A 253 49.54 29.74 -53.31
C GLY A 253 49.24 28.25 -53.59
N GLU A 254 49.13 27.92 -54.87
CA GLU A 254 48.74 26.66 -55.51
C GLU A 254 49.60 25.41 -55.17
N GLN A 255 49.01 24.20 -55.18
CA GLN A 255 49.21 23.17 -56.24
C GLN A 255 48.67 21.75 -55.86
N PRO A 256 48.43 20.85 -56.85
CA PRO A 256 47.46 19.75 -56.77
C PRO A 256 48.01 18.33 -57.05
N ALA A 257 47.10 17.34 -56.93
CA ALA A 257 46.96 16.09 -57.70
C ALA A 257 47.98 14.91 -57.60
N GLY A 258 47.41 13.70 -57.53
CA GLY A 258 48.02 12.38 -57.87
C GLY A 258 47.13 11.24 -57.34
N ALA A 259 46.25 10.62 -58.15
CA ALA A 259 46.46 9.41 -59.00
C ALA A 259 47.16 8.25 -58.25
N GLY A 260 46.76 6.96 -58.25
CA GLY A 260 45.74 6.14 -58.91
C GLY A 260 45.73 4.73 -58.25
N LEU A 261 44.58 4.06 -58.13
CA LEU A 261 44.10 2.90 -58.93
C LEU A 261 44.87 1.56 -58.82
N ARG A 262 44.17 0.52 -58.28
CA ARG A 262 44.01 -0.91 -58.72
C ARG A 262 43.94 -1.88 -57.51
N HIS A 263 42.76 -2.42 -57.18
CA HIS A 263 42.16 -3.73 -57.56
C HIS A 263 42.85 -4.96 -56.94
N LEU A 264 42.26 -5.56 -55.88
CA LEU A 264 41.32 -6.71 -55.83
C LEU A 264 42.06 -8.06 -55.74
N PRO A 265 41.47 -9.05 -55.07
CA PRO A 265 40.43 -9.90 -55.68
C PRO A 265 39.03 -9.73 -55.06
#